data_AF-A0A2V0PKJ9-F1
#
_entry.id   AF-A0A2V0PKJ9-F1
#
_cell.length_a   1.000
_cell.length_b   1.000
_cell.length_c   1.000
_cell.angle_alpha   90.00
_cell.angle_beta   90.00
_cell.angle_gamma   90.00
#
_symmetry.space_group_name_H-M   'P 1'
#
loop_
_entity.id
_entity.type
_entity.pdbx_description
1 polymer ?
#
loop_
_entity_poly.entity_id
_entity_poly.type
_entity_poly.pdbx_seq_one_letter_code
_entity_poly.pdbx_strand_id
1 'polypeptide(L)'
;MLPRLSPFTTRLSEPYRRASTIAAASGPPQAAAPVAMNVLGGPLKCCCAGPKTTGYYRDGYCRTGGGDYGVHSVCAQVTAEFLAYTASRGNDLSTPSPFFPGLKPGDRWCLCASRWQEAKQAGAAPPVVLAATHVQTLDFVSLEDLKQHAVDADEAEAEAAEAKRARADGRGDGTCDSPAAS
;
A
#
# COMPACT_ATOMS: atom_id res chain seq x y z
N MET A 1 79.62 -32.74 -9.38
CA MET A 1 78.61 -33.48 -10.16
C MET A 1 77.28 -32.78 -9.96
N LEU A 2 76.80 -32.06 -10.99
CA LEU A 2 75.43 -31.53 -11.04
C LEU A 2 74.46 -32.71 -11.25
N PRO A 3 73.22 -32.61 -10.75
CA PRO A 3 72.15 -32.39 -11.72
C PRO A 3 70.98 -31.51 -11.25
N ARG A 4 70.54 -30.70 -12.22
CA ARG A 4 69.16 -30.49 -12.70
C ARG A 4 68.17 -29.71 -11.83
N LEU A 5 68.10 -28.42 -12.12
CA LEU A 5 66.86 -27.66 -12.20
C LEU A 5 65.99 -28.21 -13.35
N SER A 6 64.68 -28.36 -13.12
CA SER A 6 63.67 -28.46 -14.18
C SER A 6 62.40 -27.70 -13.77
N PRO A 7 61.73 -27.02 -14.70
CA PRO A 7 60.72 -26.02 -14.41
C PRO A 7 59.33 -26.65 -14.29
N PHE A 8 58.63 -26.35 -13.20
CA PHE A 8 57.18 -26.58 -13.14
C PHE A 8 56.47 -25.40 -13.82
N THR A 9 56.32 -25.52 -15.13
CA THR A 9 55.22 -24.86 -15.85
C THR A 9 53.96 -25.66 -15.61
N THR A 10 52.95 -25.07 -14.98
CA THR A 10 51.58 -25.59 -15.11
C THR A 10 50.60 -24.44 -15.23
N ARG A 11 50.48 -23.99 -16.49
CA ARG A 11 49.22 -23.85 -17.24
C ARG A 11 48.02 -23.35 -16.44
N LEU A 12 47.77 -22.04 -16.55
CA LEU A 12 46.44 -21.47 -16.36
C LEU A 12 45.48 -22.09 -17.38
N SER A 13 44.37 -22.65 -16.91
CA SER A 13 43.22 -23.01 -17.75
C SER A 13 41.92 -22.84 -16.96
N GLU A 14 41.38 -21.62 -17.02
CA GLU A 14 39.93 -21.38 -17.01
C GLU A 14 39.44 -21.44 -18.47
N PRO A 15 38.15 -21.73 -18.78
CA PRO A 15 36.97 -21.50 -17.94
C PRO A 15 35.94 -22.64 -17.96
N TYR A 16 35.50 -23.07 -16.78
CA TYR A 16 34.30 -23.89 -16.68
C TYR A 16 33.05 -22.99 -16.71
N ARG A 17 32.65 -22.60 -17.93
CA ARG A 17 31.27 -22.18 -18.19
C ARG A 17 30.36 -23.42 -18.04
N ARG A 18 29.57 -23.46 -16.97
CA ARG A 18 28.30 -24.19 -17.00
C ARG A 18 27.17 -23.19 -17.08
N ALA A 19 26.58 -23.11 -18.28
CA ALA A 19 25.31 -22.45 -18.52
C ALA A 19 24.24 -23.14 -17.67
N SER A 20 23.79 -22.48 -16.61
CA SER A 20 22.57 -22.86 -15.92
C SER A 20 21.43 -22.22 -16.71
N THR A 21 20.75 -23.04 -17.50
CA THR A 21 19.54 -22.68 -18.23
C THR A 21 18.51 -22.11 -17.26
N ILE A 22 18.16 -20.85 -17.48
CA ILE A 22 17.05 -20.16 -16.80
C ILE A 22 15.78 -20.83 -17.32
N ALA A 23 15.19 -21.73 -16.55
CA ALA A 23 13.83 -22.18 -16.79
C ALA A 23 12.91 -21.01 -16.44
N ALA A 24 12.41 -20.32 -17.46
CA ALA A 24 11.30 -19.40 -17.33
C ALA A 24 10.09 -20.21 -16.83
N ALA A 25 9.73 -20.01 -15.56
CA ALA A 25 8.46 -20.48 -15.03
C ALA A 25 7.34 -19.63 -15.66
N SER A 26 6.90 -20.03 -16.85
CA SER A 26 5.64 -19.57 -17.44
C SER A 26 4.49 -20.24 -16.70
N GLY A 27 4.26 -19.84 -15.45
CA GLY A 27 3.00 -20.11 -14.78
C GLY A 27 1.88 -19.30 -15.45
N PRO A 28 0.63 -19.79 -15.44
CA PRO A 28 -0.51 -18.96 -15.87
C PRO A 28 -0.51 -17.65 -15.08
N PRO A 29 -0.96 -16.51 -15.66
CA PRO A 29 -1.13 -15.28 -14.90
C PRO A 29 -2.04 -15.61 -13.72
N GLN A 30 -1.48 -15.55 -12.51
CA GLN A 30 -2.27 -15.62 -11.29
C GLN A 30 -3.29 -14.48 -11.42
N ALA A 31 -4.58 -14.81 -11.42
CA ALA A 31 -5.64 -13.82 -11.40
C ALA A 31 -5.29 -12.81 -10.31
N ALA A 32 -4.99 -11.58 -10.72
CA ALA A 32 -4.57 -10.54 -9.79
C ALA A 32 -5.63 -10.45 -8.70
N ALA A 33 -5.22 -10.58 -7.43
CA ALA A 33 -6.11 -10.37 -6.30
C ALA A 33 -6.87 -9.03 -6.52
N PRO A 34 -8.16 -8.96 -6.18
CA PRO A 34 -8.97 -7.78 -6.48
C PRO A 34 -8.25 -6.53 -5.96
N VAL A 35 -8.02 -5.58 -6.85
CA VAL A 35 -7.34 -4.33 -6.53
C VAL A 35 -8.16 -3.63 -5.45
N ALA A 36 -7.53 -3.40 -4.29
CA ALA A 36 -8.17 -2.69 -3.19
C ALA A 36 -8.61 -1.30 -3.67
N MET A 37 -9.78 -0.84 -3.27
CA MET A 37 -10.36 0.42 -3.73
C MET A 37 -10.26 1.49 -2.66
N ASN A 38 -10.08 2.74 -3.10
CA ASN A 38 -10.13 3.91 -2.24
C ASN A 38 -11.58 4.39 -2.02
N VAL A 39 -11.77 5.32 -1.08
CA VAL A 39 -13.09 5.90 -0.74
C VAL A 39 -13.75 6.70 -1.88
N LEU A 40 -13.01 6.99 -2.95
CA LEU A 40 -13.51 7.69 -4.15
C LEU A 40 -14.00 6.70 -5.22
N GLY A 41 -13.76 5.40 -5.03
CA GLY A 41 -14.14 4.33 -5.96
C GLY A 41 -13.09 4.03 -7.04
N GLY A 42 -11.88 4.60 -6.93
CA GLY A 42 -10.72 4.27 -7.75
C GLY A 42 -9.75 3.29 -7.06
N PRO A 43 -8.66 2.87 -7.75
CA PRO A 43 -7.62 2.02 -7.16
C PRO A 43 -6.94 2.66 -5.94
N LEU A 44 -6.64 1.85 -4.91
CA LEU A 44 -5.96 2.32 -3.70
C LEU A 44 -4.49 2.68 -3.97
N LYS A 45 -4.10 3.92 -3.68
CA LYS A 45 -2.71 4.40 -3.79
C LYS A 45 -1.86 4.06 -2.55
N CYS A 46 -0.53 4.11 -2.68
CA CYS A 46 0.42 4.00 -1.56
C CYS A 46 0.15 5.15 -0.58
N CYS A 47 0.08 4.86 0.71
CA CYS A 47 0.06 5.88 1.75
C CYS A 47 1.47 6.42 2.08
N CYS A 48 2.49 5.79 1.50
CA CYS A 48 3.91 5.99 1.74
C CYS A 48 4.35 7.45 1.46
N ALA A 49 5.09 8.06 2.39
CA ALA A 49 5.71 9.38 2.20
C ALA A 49 7.21 9.41 2.58
N GLY A 50 7.86 8.26 2.75
CA GLY A 50 9.25 8.18 3.19
C GLY A 50 9.74 6.73 3.37
N PRO A 51 10.87 6.50 4.07
CA PRO A 51 11.48 5.17 4.22
C PRO A 51 10.71 4.22 5.15
N LYS A 52 9.67 4.72 5.85
CA LYS A 52 8.87 3.93 6.80
C LYS A 52 7.73 3.22 6.06
N THR A 53 7.64 1.90 6.22
CA THR A 53 6.55 1.12 5.63
C THR A 53 5.33 1.08 6.55
N THR A 54 4.23 1.65 6.07
CA THR A 54 2.94 1.69 6.80
C THR A 54 2.01 0.54 6.38
N GLY A 55 0.76 0.56 6.84
CA GLY A 55 -0.28 -0.44 6.55
C GLY A 55 -0.20 -1.65 7.46
N TYR A 56 -1.33 -2.31 7.71
CA TYR A 56 -1.40 -3.52 8.55
C TYR A 56 -0.45 -4.62 8.05
N TYR A 57 -0.43 -4.84 6.74
CA TYR A 57 0.44 -5.83 6.08
C TYR A 57 1.89 -5.36 5.85
N ARG A 58 2.24 -4.14 6.28
CA ARG A 58 3.56 -3.52 6.08
C ARG A 58 4.02 -3.53 4.62
N ASP A 59 3.12 -3.17 3.72
CA ASP A 59 3.37 -3.03 2.27
C ASP A 59 3.18 -1.59 1.77
N GLY A 60 2.85 -0.66 2.67
CA GLY A 60 2.68 0.76 2.34
C GLY A 60 1.27 1.16 1.94
N TYR A 61 0.33 0.22 1.85
CA TYR A 61 -1.06 0.48 1.49
C TYR A 61 -1.96 0.34 2.71
N CYS A 62 -2.99 1.18 2.81
CA CYS A 62 -4.00 1.07 3.87
C CYS A 62 -5.08 0.04 3.52
N ARG A 63 -4.68 -1.09 2.92
CA ARG A 63 -5.58 -2.21 2.67
C ARG A 63 -5.77 -3.01 3.96
N THR A 64 -6.95 -3.56 4.11
CA THR A 64 -7.38 -4.33 5.28
C THR A 64 -7.99 -5.66 4.85
N GLY A 65 -8.27 -6.55 5.79
CA GLY A 65 -8.84 -7.88 5.58
C GLY A 65 -9.22 -8.53 6.91
N GLY A 66 -9.73 -9.77 6.89
CA GLY A 66 -10.33 -10.41 8.07
C GLY A 66 -9.44 -10.57 9.31
N GLY A 67 -8.11 -10.40 9.18
CA GLY A 67 -7.19 -10.39 10.32
C GLY A 67 -6.94 -9.03 10.96
N ASP A 68 -7.32 -7.94 10.28
CA ASP A 68 -7.12 -6.57 10.76
C ASP A 68 -8.37 -6.05 11.48
N TYR A 69 -8.53 -6.45 12.74
CA TYR A 69 -9.65 -6.00 13.58
C TYR A 69 -9.63 -4.49 13.87
N GLY A 70 -8.47 -3.85 13.76
CA GLY A 70 -8.32 -2.41 13.93
C GLY A 70 -8.78 -1.61 12.70
N VAL A 71 -8.89 -2.27 11.55
CA VAL A 71 -9.25 -1.66 10.25
C VAL A 71 -8.34 -0.47 9.97
N HIS A 72 -7.04 -0.73 9.75
CA HIS A 72 -6.01 0.26 9.44
C HIS A 72 -6.18 0.79 8.00
N SER A 73 -7.33 1.41 7.73
CA SER A 73 -7.80 1.79 6.40
C SER A 73 -7.66 3.27 6.08
N VAL A 74 -7.34 4.12 7.06
CA VAL A 74 -7.27 5.58 6.90
C VAL A 74 -5.83 6.02 6.67
N CYS A 75 -5.51 6.51 5.47
CA CYS A 75 -4.21 7.15 5.24
C CYS A 75 -4.25 8.58 5.77
N ALA A 76 -3.58 8.83 6.90
CA ALA A 76 -3.52 10.14 7.52
C ALA A 76 -2.10 10.70 7.56
N GLN A 77 -1.97 12.00 7.35
CA GLN A 77 -0.77 12.75 7.67
C GLN A 77 -0.83 13.20 9.13
N VAL A 78 -0.07 12.55 10.00
CA VAL A 78 -0.21 12.77 11.44
C VAL A 78 0.25 14.18 11.85
N THR A 79 -0.42 14.77 12.83
CA THR A 79 -0.10 16.10 13.39
C THR A 79 0.38 15.97 14.82
N ALA A 80 1.05 17.00 15.36
CA ALA A 80 1.48 17.02 16.76
C ALA A 80 0.28 16.91 17.71
N GLU A 81 -0.82 17.58 17.38
CA GLU A 81 -2.08 17.55 18.13
C GLU A 81 -2.69 16.14 18.15
N PHE A 82 -2.80 15.50 16.99
CA PHE A 82 -3.30 14.12 16.91
C PHE A 82 -2.43 13.15 17.71
N LEU A 83 -1.10 13.27 17.61
CA LEU A 83 -0.17 12.39 18.33
C LEU A 83 -0.30 12.56 19.85
N ALA A 84 -0.45 13.79 20.34
CA ALA A 84 -0.70 14.05 21.76
C ALA A 84 -2.05 13.48 22.21
N TYR A 85 -3.11 13.72 21.43
CA TYR A 85 -4.45 13.20 21.72
C TYR A 85 -4.48 11.67 21.73
N THR A 86 -3.94 11.02 20.72
CA THR A 86 -4.02 9.55 20.59
C THR A 86 -3.19 8.87 21.70
N ALA A 87 -2.06 9.46 22.10
CA ALA A 87 -1.30 9.02 23.26
C ALA A 87 -2.10 9.16 24.57
N SER A 88 -2.84 10.26 24.78
CA SER A 88 -3.70 10.42 25.96
C SER A 88 -4.89 9.45 25.99
N ARG A 89 -5.21 8.82 24.85
CA ARG A 89 -6.23 7.77 24.69
C ARG A 89 -5.64 6.35 24.70
N GLY A 90 -4.38 6.20 25.14
CA GLY A 90 -3.69 4.92 25.27
C GLY A 90 -3.17 4.34 23.95
N ASN A 91 -3.07 5.13 22.89
CA ASN A 91 -2.51 4.74 21.60
C ASN A 91 -1.31 5.63 21.27
N ASP A 92 -0.17 5.37 21.92
CA ASP A 92 1.05 6.14 21.66
C ASP A 92 1.69 5.71 20.33
N LEU A 93 1.59 6.60 19.35
CA LEU A 93 2.20 6.46 18.03
C LEU A 93 3.51 7.25 17.87
N SER A 94 3.99 7.93 18.92
CA SER A 94 5.19 8.77 18.87
C SER A 94 6.42 8.03 19.40
N THR A 95 6.26 7.21 20.43
CA THR A 95 7.38 6.49 21.05
C THR A 95 7.88 5.34 20.16
N PRO A 96 9.16 5.34 19.74
CA PRO A 96 9.72 4.25 18.96
C PRO A 96 9.90 2.97 19.79
N SER A 97 9.77 1.82 19.14
CA SER A 97 10.06 0.49 19.69
C SER A 97 10.74 -0.39 18.62
N PRO A 98 11.28 -1.57 18.98
CA PRO A 98 11.90 -2.46 17.99
C PRO A 98 11.00 -2.84 16.80
N PHE A 99 9.67 -2.78 16.98
CA PHE A 99 8.69 -3.16 15.96
C PHE A 99 7.91 -1.97 15.38
N PHE A 100 8.21 -0.75 15.83
CA PHE A 100 7.48 0.45 15.41
C PHE A 100 8.40 1.68 15.42
N PRO A 101 8.54 2.41 14.31
CA PRO A 101 9.55 3.46 14.18
C PRO A 101 9.30 4.72 15.03
N GLY A 102 8.10 4.89 15.57
CA GLY A 102 7.64 6.18 16.11
C GLY A 102 7.34 7.17 14.98
N LEU A 103 6.22 7.87 15.08
CA LEU A 103 5.79 8.85 14.09
C LEU A 103 6.11 10.27 14.54
N LYS A 104 6.32 11.13 13.55
CA LYS A 104 6.50 12.57 13.74
C LYS A 104 5.44 13.32 12.93
N PRO A 105 5.11 14.57 13.32
CA PRO A 105 4.22 15.40 12.53
C PRO A 105 4.67 15.46 11.06
N GLY A 106 3.74 15.25 10.14
CA GLY A 106 3.99 15.19 8.70
C GLY A 106 4.20 13.78 8.14
N ASP A 107 4.51 12.78 8.98
CA ASP A 107 4.56 11.38 8.54
C ASP A 107 3.17 10.92 8.08
N ARG A 108 3.12 10.08 7.03
CA ARG A 108 1.88 9.41 6.61
C ARG A 108 1.80 8.02 7.22
N TRP A 109 0.63 7.68 7.76
CA TRP A 109 0.41 6.39 8.38
C TRP A 109 -1.03 5.90 8.23
N CYS A 110 -1.20 4.59 8.06
CA CYS A 110 -2.50 3.94 8.07
C CYS A 110 -3.01 3.80 9.51
N LEU A 111 -4.02 4.58 9.85
CA LEU A 111 -4.67 4.59 11.15
C LEU A 111 -5.89 3.68 11.14
N CYS A 112 -6.21 3.13 12.32
CA CYS A 112 -7.49 2.48 12.57
C CYS A 112 -8.64 3.46 12.32
N ALA A 113 -9.66 3.03 11.56
CA ALA A 113 -10.80 3.89 11.22
C ALA A 113 -11.52 4.43 12.46
N SER A 114 -11.71 3.59 13.49
CA SER A 114 -12.31 3.98 14.76
C SER A 114 -11.49 5.04 15.51
N ARG A 115 -10.15 4.91 15.53
CA ARG A 115 -9.26 5.87 16.19
C ARG A 115 -9.22 7.22 15.48
N TRP A 116 -9.31 7.21 14.16
CA TRP A 116 -9.44 8.46 13.41
C TRP A 116 -10.78 9.15 13.71
N GLN A 117 -11.88 8.39 13.74
CA GLN A 117 -13.21 8.92 14.10
C GLN A 117 -13.25 9.48 15.53
N GLU A 118 -12.63 8.80 16.49
CA GLU A 118 -12.46 9.30 17.87
C GLU A 118 -11.71 10.64 17.90
N ALA A 119 -10.67 10.79 17.09
CA ALA A 119 -9.91 12.04 16.99
C ALA A 119 -10.74 13.16 16.36
N LYS A 120 -11.54 12.86 15.33
CA LYS A 120 -12.46 13.82 14.71
C LYS A 120 -13.46 14.36 15.72
N GLN A 121 -14.08 13.48 16.50
CA GLN A 121 -15.06 13.88 17.53
C GLN A 121 -14.45 14.76 18.63
N ALA A 122 -13.15 14.60 18.89
CA ALA A 122 -12.39 15.42 19.83
C ALA A 122 -11.80 16.70 19.22
N GLY A 123 -12.02 16.97 17.92
CA GLY A 123 -11.45 18.12 17.21
C GLY A 123 -9.95 17.99 16.87
N ALA A 124 -9.38 16.80 17.02
CA ALA A 124 -7.95 16.51 16.83
C ALA A 124 -7.68 15.58 15.63
N ALA A 125 -8.59 15.51 14.65
CA ALA A 125 -8.43 14.65 13.49
C ALA A 125 -7.24 15.11 12.62
N PRO A 126 -6.30 14.21 12.28
CA PRO A 126 -5.23 14.52 11.37
C PRO A 126 -5.77 14.57 9.92
N PRO A 127 -5.15 15.38 9.04
CA PRO A 127 -5.50 15.40 7.62
C PRO A 127 -5.39 14.03 6.95
N VAL A 128 -6.23 13.76 5.96
CA VAL A 128 -6.33 12.48 5.27
C VAL A 128 -5.96 12.58 3.79
N VAL A 129 -5.48 11.47 3.23
CA VAL A 129 -5.25 11.31 1.78
C VAL A 129 -6.34 10.37 1.26
N LEU A 130 -7.34 10.91 0.57
CA LEU A 130 -8.52 10.18 0.10
C LEU A 130 -8.14 9.07 -0.88
N ALA A 131 -7.25 9.35 -1.83
CA ALA A 131 -6.86 8.37 -2.85
C ALA A 131 -6.08 7.15 -2.27
N ALA A 132 -5.52 7.29 -1.05
CA ALA A 132 -4.81 6.25 -0.32
C ALA A 132 -5.61 5.69 0.88
N THR A 133 -6.85 6.13 1.08
CA THR A 133 -7.74 5.68 2.15
C THR A 133 -8.71 4.63 1.61
N HIS A 134 -8.74 3.45 2.21
CA HIS A 134 -9.49 2.31 1.71
C HIS A 134 -11.00 2.46 1.92
N VAL A 135 -11.78 1.94 0.98
CA VAL A 135 -13.25 2.10 0.92
C VAL A 135 -13.97 1.63 2.18
N GLN A 136 -13.45 0.62 2.88
CA GLN A 136 -14.03 0.12 4.13
C GLN A 136 -14.03 1.16 5.27
N THR A 137 -13.25 2.24 5.15
CA THR A 137 -13.32 3.39 6.07
C THR A 137 -14.74 3.96 6.15
N LEU A 138 -15.52 3.87 5.07
CA LEU A 138 -16.88 4.40 4.97
C LEU A 138 -17.88 3.71 5.91
N ASP A 139 -17.54 2.54 6.45
CA ASP A 139 -18.34 1.86 7.48
C ASP A 139 -18.25 2.57 8.85
N PHE A 140 -17.26 3.46 9.03
CA PHE A 140 -16.96 4.15 10.30
C PHE A 140 -17.08 5.67 10.20
N VAL A 141 -16.72 6.24 9.05
CA VAL A 141 -16.60 7.68 8.82
C VAL A 141 -17.29 8.05 7.52
N SER A 142 -18.06 9.15 7.49
CA SER A 142 -18.68 9.59 6.24
C SER A 142 -17.64 10.12 5.25
N LEU A 143 -17.92 9.97 3.94
CA LEU A 143 -17.05 10.55 2.90
C LEU A 143 -16.92 12.07 3.05
N GLU A 144 -17.98 12.74 3.49
CA GLU A 144 -17.99 14.20 3.70
C GLU A 144 -17.00 14.61 4.80
N ASP A 145 -17.01 13.92 5.94
CA ASP A 145 -16.06 14.16 7.02
C ASP A 145 -14.61 13.97 6.55
N LEU A 146 -14.35 12.94 5.75
CA LEU A 146 -13.02 12.68 5.19
C LEU A 146 -12.61 13.82 4.25
N LYS A 147 -13.51 14.29 3.38
CA LYS A 147 -13.24 15.40 2.45
C LYS A 147 -12.91 16.71 3.16
N GLN A 148 -13.58 17.01 4.28
CA GLN A 148 -13.30 18.20 5.08
C GLN A 148 -11.89 18.22 5.67
N HIS A 149 -11.26 17.05 5.81
CA HIS A 149 -9.89 16.89 6.33
C HIS A 149 -8.90 16.48 5.23
N ALA A 150 -9.29 16.48 3.96
CA ALA A 150 -8.47 15.96 2.88
C ALA A 150 -7.36 16.93 2.47
N VAL A 151 -6.15 16.41 2.26
CA VAL A 151 -5.04 17.18 1.65
C VAL A 151 -4.99 17.04 0.13
N ASP A 152 -5.73 16.10 -0.42
CA ASP A 152 -5.81 15.77 -1.85
C ASP A 152 -7.21 16.01 -2.41
N ALA A 153 -8.01 16.91 -1.81
CA ALA A 153 -9.40 17.16 -2.22
C ALA A 153 -9.54 17.51 -3.71
N ASP A 154 -8.67 18.39 -4.24
CA ASP A 154 -8.71 18.80 -5.65
C ASP A 154 -8.36 17.64 -6.59
N GLU A 155 -7.39 16.79 -6.20
CA GLU A 155 -7.02 15.59 -6.97
C GLU A 155 -8.11 14.51 -6.89
N ALA A 156 -8.75 14.40 -5.72
CA ALA A 156 -9.83 13.46 -5.47
C ALA A 156 -11.08 13.77 -6.31
N GLU A 157 -11.39 15.04 -6.54
CA GLU A 157 -12.49 15.44 -7.42
C GLU A 157 -12.21 15.06 -8.88
N ALA A 158 -10.98 15.25 -9.34
CA ALA A 158 -10.56 14.84 -10.68
C ALA A 158 -10.63 13.31 -10.85
N GLU A 159 -10.13 12.53 -9.89
CA GLU A 159 -10.16 11.06 -9.96
C GLU A 159 -11.56 10.47 -9.85
N ALA A 160 -12.42 11.04 -9.00
CA ALA A 160 -13.80 10.62 -8.91
C ALA A 160 -14.56 10.88 -10.23
N ALA A 161 -14.23 11.96 -10.94
CA ALA A 161 -14.79 12.23 -12.27
C ALA A 161 -14.31 11.21 -13.30
N GLU A 162 -13.03 10.81 -13.27
CA GLU A 162 -12.48 9.79 -14.17
C GLU A 162 -13.03 8.39 -13.86
N ALA A 163 -13.12 7.98 -12.59
CA ALA A 163 -13.68 6.69 -12.19
C ALA A 163 -15.17 6.56 -12.60
N LYS A 164 -15.93 7.65 -12.52
CA LYS A 164 -17.31 7.71 -13.04
C LYS A 164 -17.37 7.55 -14.55
N ARG A 165 -16.46 8.19 -15.30
CA ARG A 165 -16.33 8.00 -16.76
C ARG A 165 -15.98 6.57 -17.11
N ALA A 166 -14.99 5.96 -16.45
CA ALA A 166 -14.58 4.57 -16.70
C ALA A 166 -15.71 3.56 -16.44
N ARG A 167 -16.57 3.80 -15.45
CA ARG A 167 -17.78 2.99 -15.21
C ARG A 167 -18.89 3.23 -16.24
N ALA A 168 -19.05 4.47 -16.71
CA ALA A 168 -20.01 4.81 -17.75
C ALA A 168 -19.60 4.24 -19.12
N ASP A 169 -18.30 4.17 -19.39
CA ASP A 169 -17.70 3.61 -20.60
C ASP A 169 -17.66 2.07 -20.60
N GLY A 170 -18.43 1.43 -19.70
CA GLY A 170 -18.55 -0.02 -19.51
C GLY A 170 -18.69 -0.81 -20.80
N ARG A 171 -17.55 -1.07 -21.45
CA ARG A 171 -17.35 -2.11 -22.44
C ARG A 171 -17.28 -3.42 -21.66
N GLY A 172 -18.42 -3.83 -21.12
CA GLY A 172 -18.64 -5.18 -20.66
C GLY A 172 -18.59 -6.07 -21.90
N ASP A 173 -17.56 -6.91 -22.01
CA ASP A 173 -17.54 -8.04 -22.93
C ASP A 173 -18.45 -9.17 -22.41
N GLY A 174 -19.66 -8.80 -22.00
CA GLY A 174 -20.71 -9.70 -21.58
C GLY A 174 -21.53 -10.22 -22.76
N THR A 175 -20.91 -10.52 -23.90
CA THR A 175 -21.57 -11.21 -25.01
C THR A 175 -21.18 -12.68 -24.99
N CYS A 176 -21.81 -13.44 -24.11
CA CYS A 176 -21.97 -14.88 -24.31
C CYS A 176 -23.09 -15.12 -25.33
N ASP A 177 -22.85 -14.77 -26.61
CA ASP A 177 -23.67 -15.27 -27.72
C ASP A 177 -22.87 -16.37 -28.43
N SER A 178 -23.10 -17.61 -28.00
CA SER A 178 -22.70 -18.78 -28.77
C SER A 178 -23.69 -18.93 -29.93
N PRO A 179 -23.23 -19.07 -31.19
CA PRO A 179 -24.16 -19.35 -32.28
C PRO A 179 -24.72 -20.77 -32.10
N ALA A 180 -26.04 -20.89 -32.24
CA ALA A 180 -26.72 -22.16 -32.34
C ALA A 180 -26.11 -22.99 -33.46
N ALA A 181 -25.65 -24.20 -33.14
CA ALA A 181 -25.26 -25.20 -34.12
C ALA A 181 -26.54 -25.82 -34.71
N SER A 182 -26.62 -25.82 -36.04
CA SER A 182 -27.61 -26.53 -36.86
C SER A 182 -27.39 -28.04 -36.86
#